data_AF-A0A6F8YE47-F1
#
_entry.id   AF-A0A6F8YE47-F1
#
_cell.length_a   1.000
_cell.length_b   1.000
_cell.length_c   1.000
_cell.angle_alpha   90.00
_cell.angle_beta   90.00
_cell.angle_gamma   90.00
#
_symmetry.space_group_name_H-M   'P 1'
#
loop_
_entity.id
_entity.type
_entity.pdbx_description
1 polymer ?
#
loop_
_entity_poly.entity_id
_entity_poly.type
_entity_poly.pdbx_seq_one_letter_code
_entity_poly.pdbx_strand_id
1 'polypeptide(L)'
;MRYVGTSLGHGADREAEHWIHTLGLPAGVEACTHLARAPYPHVVVSLALPDGADADLPPTPDELSRSAAGAAADHAARRGGRAFVFAGVEALTGTLTVADLLARSAITRVKVLGGPEPEPEREILTRDFVRPQWMDGALTLMTSPAPRGRLAPFEFPNPTPCCGGAH
;
A
#
# COMPACT_ATOMS: atom_id res chain seq x y z
N MET A 1 13.88 -5.92 11.39
CA MET A 1 12.86 -4.91 11.06
C MET A 1 12.04 -4.62 12.30
N ARG A 2 11.86 -3.33 12.62
CA ARG A 2 10.95 -2.86 13.67
C ARG A 2 9.67 -2.35 13.03
N TYR A 3 8.51 -2.79 13.52
CA TYR A 3 7.22 -2.33 13.03
C TYR A 3 6.63 -1.28 13.97
N VAL A 4 6.22 -0.14 13.41
CA VAL A 4 5.62 0.98 14.15
C VAL A 4 4.33 1.37 13.49
N GLY A 5 3.29 1.61 14.28
CA GLY A 5 2.02 2.15 13.80
C GLY A 5 1.88 3.59 14.23
N THR A 6 1.28 4.42 13.38
CA THR A 6 1.03 5.82 13.67
C THR A 6 -0.25 6.31 13.00
N SER A 7 -0.90 7.30 13.59
CA SER A 7 -2.11 7.90 13.05
C SER A 7 -2.27 9.34 13.51
N LEU A 8 -2.66 10.22 12.58
CA LEU A 8 -3.14 11.57 12.86
C LEU A 8 -4.66 11.71 12.64
N GLY A 9 -5.37 10.60 12.38
CA GLY A 9 -6.81 10.61 12.14
C GLY A 9 -7.22 11.05 10.74
N HIS A 10 -6.33 10.99 9.74
CA HIS A 10 -6.63 11.35 8.35
C HIS A 10 -7.82 10.57 7.79
N GLY A 11 -8.66 11.25 7.00
CA GLY A 11 -9.87 10.62 6.42
C GLY A 11 -9.60 9.83 5.14
N ALA A 12 -8.44 10.07 4.49
CA ALA A 12 -8.12 9.50 3.19
C ALA A 12 -6.66 9.05 3.08
N ASP A 13 -6.41 8.03 2.24
CA ASP A 13 -5.07 7.48 1.99
C ASP A 13 -4.10 8.58 1.54
N ARG A 14 -4.53 9.41 0.57
CA ARG A 14 -3.72 10.50 0.02
C ARG A 14 -3.17 11.45 1.09
N GLU A 15 -3.99 11.81 2.09
CA GLU A 15 -3.56 12.72 3.15
C GLU A 15 -2.49 12.06 4.03
N ALA A 16 -2.73 10.81 4.42
CA ALA A 16 -1.79 10.04 5.22
C ALA A 16 -0.47 9.76 4.48
N GLU A 17 -0.53 9.37 3.20
CA GLU A 17 0.64 9.13 2.37
C GLU A 17 1.45 10.40 2.15
N HIS A 18 0.77 11.52 1.82
CA HIS A 18 1.43 12.80 1.64
C HIS A 18 2.19 13.20 2.90
N TRP A 19 1.55 13.10 4.07
CA TRP A 19 2.20 13.36 5.34
C TRP A 19 3.43 12.47 5.56
N ILE A 20 3.35 11.17 5.28
CA ILE A 20 4.50 10.28 5.44
C ILE A 20 5.65 10.67 4.50
N HIS A 21 5.36 11.10 3.28
CA HIS A 21 6.38 11.59 2.35
C HIS A 21 7.06 12.88 2.80
N THR A 22 6.45 13.70 3.67
CA THR A 22 7.10 14.92 4.18
C THR A 22 8.13 14.65 5.27
N LEU A 23 8.13 13.46 5.88
CA LEU A 23 8.98 13.13 7.03
C LEU A 23 10.44 12.79 6.66
N GLY A 24 10.75 12.62 5.36
CA GLY A 24 12.11 12.26 4.92
C GLY A 24 12.58 10.92 5.49
N LEU A 25 11.76 9.87 5.36
CA LEU A 25 12.03 8.55 5.91
C LEU A 25 13.39 7.97 5.42
N PRO A 26 14.08 7.18 6.26
CA PRO A 26 15.32 6.53 5.86
C PRO A 26 15.11 5.54 4.71
N ALA A 27 16.19 5.23 3.99
CA ALA A 27 16.16 4.22 2.95
C ALA A 27 15.83 2.83 3.53
N GLY A 28 15.11 2.01 2.75
CA GLY A 28 14.73 0.65 3.14
C GLY A 28 13.51 0.57 4.07
N VAL A 29 12.80 1.67 4.28
CA VAL A 29 11.49 1.64 4.96
C VAL A 29 10.42 1.08 4.02
N GLU A 30 9.54 0.26 4.58
CA GLU A 30 8.27 -0.11 3.94
C GLU A 30 7.13 0.60 4.67
N ALA A 31 6.21 1.22 3.94
CA ALA A 31 5.07 1.92 4.51
C ALA A 31 3.76 1.40 3.93
N CYS A 32 2.78 1.15 4.79
CA CYS A 32 1.44 0.74 4.40
C CYS A 32 0.36 1.61 5.03
N THR A 33 -0.71 1.87 4.29
CA THR A 33 -1.95 2.40 4.87
C THR A 33 -2.90 1.27 5.24
N HIS A 34 -3.71 1.53 6.28
CA HIS A 34 -4.72 0.64 6.83
C HIS A 34 -5.99 1.45 7.10
N LEU A 35 -7.15 0.85 6.86
CA LEU A 35 -8.43 1.47 7.21
C LEU A 35 -8.88 1.01 8.59
N ALA A 36 -8.94 1.93 9.54
CA ALA A 36 -9.49 1.70 10.87
C ALA A 36 -10.96 2.15 10.92
N ARG A 37 -11.79 1.43 11.68
CA ARG A 37 -13.23 1.77 11.86
C ARG A 37 -13.51 2.55 13.14
N ALA A 38 -12.65 2.41 14.15
CA ALA A 38 -12.81 2.99 15.47
C ALA A 38 -11.56 3.79 15.84
N PRO A 39 -11.69 4.90 16.60
CA PRO A 39 -12.92 5.43 17.18
C PRO A 39 -13.90 6.02 16.15
N TYR A 40 -13.40 6.39 14.98
CA TYR A 40 -14.16 6.74 13.78
C TYR A 40 -13.42 6.18 12.56
N PRO A 41 -14.03 6.12 11.36
CA PRO A 41 -13.33 5.75 10.14
C PRO A 41 -12.16 6.69 9.86
N HIS A 42 -10.94 6.13 9.80
CA HIS A 42 -9.72 6.91 9.50
C HIS A 42 -8.63 6.00 8.92
N VAL A 43 -7.60 6.62 8.35
CA VAL A 43 -6.42 5.96 7.82
C VAL A 43 -5.31 5.95 8.85
N VAL A 44 -4.76 4.75 9.07
CA VAL A 44 -3.61 4.48 9.93
C VAL A 44 -2.43 4.09 9.05
N VAL A 45 -1.23 4.52 9.42
CA VAL A 45 0.00 4.12 8.74
C VAL A 45 0.77 3.14 9.61
N SER A 46 1.33 2.12 8.99
CA SER A 46 2.35 1.27 9.60
C SER A 46 3.65 1.39 8.82
N LEU A 47 4.78 1.46 9.52
CA LEU A 47 6.13 1.47 8.96
C LEU A 47 6.87 0.20 9.39
N ALA A 48 7.59 -0.43 8.46
CA ALA A 48 8.65 -1.39 8.76
C ALA A 48 9.99 -0.65 8.61
N LEU A 49 10.65 -0.39 9.73
CA LEU A 49 11.93 0.31 9.79
C LEU A 49 13.08 -0.70 9.84
N PRO A 50 14.20 -0.47 9.11
CA PRO A 50 15.43 -1.21 9.31
C PRO A 50 15.90 -1.18 10.77
N ASP A 51 16.58 -2.23 11.22
CA ASP A 51 17.05 -2.28 12.60
C ASP A 51 18.07 -1.16 12.89
N GLY A 52 17.87 -0.45 14.00
CA GLY A 52 18.66 0.75 14.33
C GLY A 52 18.22 2.03 13.63
N ALA A 53 17.27 1.97 12.69
CA ALA A 53 16.66 3.16 12.09
C ALA A 53 15.51 3.70 12.96
N ASP A 54 15.39 5.02 12.99
CA ASP A 54 14.28 5.71 13.62
C ASP A 54 13.58 6.65 12.63
N ALA A 55 12.31 6.92 12.90
CA ALA A 55 11.53 7.91 12.18
C ALA A 55 11.02 8.90 13.21
N ASP A 56 11.26 10.20 12.97
CA ASP A 56 10.72 11.26 13.80
C ASP A 56 9.21 11.38 13.54
N LEU A 57 8.44 10.61 14.31
CA LEU A 57 7.00 10.55 14.20
C LEU A 57 6.37 11.40 15.30
N PRO A 58 5.41 12.29 14.97
CA PRO A 58 4.60 12.91 16.01
C PRO A 58 3.86 11.86 16.83
N PRO A 59 3.56 12.16 18.10
CA PRO A 59 2.84 11.23 18.97
C PRO A 59 1.47 10.91 18.37
N THR A 60 1.12 9.63 18.36
CA THR A 60 -0.23 9.19 17.99
C THR A 60 -1.19 9.54 19.15
N PRO A 61 -2.33 10.19 18.90
CA PRO A 61 -3.33 10.44 19.93
C PRO A 61 -3.76 9.15 20.64
N ASP A 62 -3.98 9.22 21.95
CA ASP A 62 -4.31 8.04 22.78
C ASP A 62 -5.51 7.24 22.25
N GLU A 63 -6.54 7.94 21.77
CA GLU A 63 -7.73 7.31 21.20
C GLU A 63 -7.46 6.51 19.91
N LEU A 64 -6.39 6.83 19.19
CA LEU A 64 -5.93 6.17 17.95
C LEU A 64 -4.84 5.13 18.19
N SER A 65 -4.30 5.04 19.41
CA SER A 65 -3.16 4.15 19.72
C SER A 65 -3.48 2.66 19.48
N ARG A 66 -4.73 2.24 19.70
CA ARG A 66 -5.15 0.86 19.42
C ARG A 66 -5.14 0.54 17.93
N SER A 67 -5.62 1.45 17.08
CA SER A 67 -5.64 1.22 15.62
C SER A 67 -4.23 1.26 15.04
N ALA A 68 -3.37 2.17 15.53
CA ALA A 68 -1.95 2.21 15.24
C ALA A 68 -1.25 0.89 15.59
N ALA A 69 -1.40 0.39 16.82
CA ALA A 69 -0.82 -0.89 17.23
C ALA A 69 -1.33 -2.07 16.37
N GLY A 70 -2.62 -2.08 16.03
CA GLY A 70 -3.22 -3.09 15.15
C GLY A 70 -2.60 -3.09 13.75
N ALA A 71 -2.47 -1.91 13.13
CA ALA A 71 -1.85 -1.75 11.81
C ALA A 71 -0.39 -2.22 11.80
N ALA A 72 0.39 -1.89 12.84
CA ALA A 72 1.76 -2.38 12.98
C ALA A 72 1.81 -3.91 13.07
N ALA A 73 0.91 -4.51 13.86
CA ALA A 73 0.83 -5.95 14.01
C ALA A 73 0.39 -6.66 12.72
N ASP A 74 -0.56 -6.08 11.97
CA ASP A 74 -1.03 -6.60 10.69
C ASP A 74 0.06 -6.56 9.63
N HIS A 75 0.83 -5.46 9.58
CA HIS A 75 1.98 -5.35 8.70
C HIS A 75 3.09 -6.33 9.09
N ALA A 76 3.42 -6.45 10.39
CA ALA A 76 4.44 -7.37 10.87
C ALA A 76 4.14 -8.84 10.52
N ALA A 77 2.87 -9.23 10.56
CA ALA A 77 2.46 -10.57 10.15
C ALA A 77 2.10 -10.69 8.67
N ARG A 78 2.29 -9.63 7.88
CA ARG A 78 2.03 -9.61 6.44
C ARG A 78 0.61 -10.08 6.08
N ARG A 79 -0.36 -9.68 6.90
CA ARG A 79 -1.78 -10.07 6.78
C ARG A 79 -2.69 -8.90 6.39
N GLY A 80 -2.15 -7.68 6.32
CA GLY A 80 -2.90 -6.50 5.95
C GLY A 80 -2.01 -5.28 5.72
N GLY A 81 -2.58 -4.27 5.08
CA GLY A 81 -1.93 -3.02 4.72
C GLY A 81 -1.69 -2.89 3.22
N ARG A 82 -1.98 -1.71 2.68
CA ARG A 82 -1.67 -1.32 1.29
C ARG A 82 -0.35 -0.60 1.24
N ALA A 83 0.65 -1.19 0.61
CA ALA A 83 1.97 -0.59 0.52
C ALA A 83 1.98 0.57 -0.48
N PHE A 84 2.63 1.66 -0.10
CA PHE A 84 2.87 2.83 -0.95
C PHE A 84 4.34 3.27 -0.91
N VAL A 85 5.11 2.75 0.06
CA VAL A 85 6.59 2.76 0.03
C VAL A 85 7.04 1.31 0.18
N PHE A 86 7.81 0.81 -0.79
CA PHE A 86 8.39 -0.53 -0.78
C PHE A 86 9.54 -0.61 -1.78
N ALA A 87 10.41 -1.62 -1.64
CA ALA A 87 11.56 -1.74 -2.52
C ALA A 87 11.15 -1.89 -3.99
N GLY A 88 11.73 -1.06 -4.86
CA GLY A 88 11.53 -1.10 -6.31
C GLY A 88 10.28 -0.39 -6.84
N VAL A 89 9.49 0.28 -5.99
CA VAL A 89 8.28 1.03 -6.43
C VAL A 89 8.59 2.07 -7.52
N GLU A 90 9.74 2.73 -7.44
CA GLU A 90 10.20 3.74 -8.42
C GLU A 90 10.48 3.16 -9.82
N ALA A 91 10.69 1.85 -9.94
CA ALA A 91 10.86 1.18 -11.21
C ALA A 91 9.53 0.79 -11.87
N LEU A 92 8.40 0.93 -11.16
CA LEU A 92 7.08 0.49 -11.59
C LEU A 92 6.33 1.57 -12.37
N THR A 93 6.98 2.08 -13.42
CA THR A 93 6.44 3.13 -14.29
C THR A 93 6.13 2.61 -15.69
N GLY A 94 5.17 3.23 -16.37
CA GLY A 94 4.79 2.90 -17.76
C GLY A 94 4.07 1.56 -17.89
N THR A 95 4.45 0.77 -18.90
CA THR A 95 3.92 -0.59 -19.11
C THR A 95 5.04 -1.60 -18.86
N LEU A 96 4.77 -2.59 -18.01
CA LEU A 96 5.70 -3.67 -17.67
C LEU A 96 5.02 -5.02 -17.85
N THR A 97 5.79 -6.08 -18.09
CA THR A 97 5.26 -7.45 -17.99
C THR A 97 5.06 -7.83 -16.53
N VAL A 98 4.22 -8.86 -16.26
CA VAL A 98 4.11 -9.46 -14.92
C VAL A 98 5.48 -9.89 -14.41
N ALA A 99 6.28 -10.54 -15.26
CA ALA A 99 7.64 -10.98 -14.93
C ALA A 99 8.56 -9.82 -14.54
N ASP A 100 8.59 -8.75 -15.35
CA ASP A 100 9.41 -7.56 -15.06
C ASP A 100 9.01 -6.90 -13.74
N LEU A 101 7.71 -6.76 -13.48
CA LEU A 101 7.21 -6.14 -12.26
C LEU A 101 7.62 -6.93 -11.02
N LEU A 102 7.52 -8.26 -11.05
CA LEU A 102 7.94 -9.14 -9.95
C LEU A 102 9.45 -9.15 -9.77
N ALA A 103 10.23 -9.09 -10.85
CA ALA A 103 11.70 -9.11 -10.77
C ALA A 103 12.29 -7.78 -10.25
N ARG A 104 11.60 -6.66 -10.46
CA ARG A 104 12.11 -5.31 -10.16
C ARG A 104 11.62 -4.74 -8.83
N SER A 105 10.70 -5.42 -8.15
CA SER A 105 10.07 -4.89 -6.93
C SER A 105 9.90 -5.94 -5.84
N ALA A 106 9.53 -5.49 -4.64
CA ALA A 106 9.18 -6.35 -3.52
C ALA A 106 7.86 -7.12 -3.72
N ILE A 107 7.12 -6.86 -4.79
CA ILE A 107 5.86 -7.55 -5.09
C ILE A 107 6.19 -8.99 -5.43
N THR A 108 5.60 -9.93 -4.69
CA THR A 108 5.84 -11.37 -4.88
C THR A 108 4.69 -12.07 -5.60
N ARG A 109 3.57 -11.38 -5.81
CA ARG A 109 2.39 -11.98 -6.44
C ARG A 109 1.56 -10.95 -7.21
N VAL A 110 1.06 -11.34 -8.38
CA VAL A 110 0.01 -10.60 -9.12
C VAL A 110 -1.26 -11.44 -9.15
N LYS A 111 -2.41 -10.82 -8.88
CA LYS A 111 -3.72 -11.47 -9.00
C LYS A 111 -4.62 -10.65 -9.92
N VAL A 112 -5.38 -11.32 -10.78
CA VAL A 112 -6.45 -10.69 -11.57
C VAL A 112 -7.75 -10.84 -10.81
N LEU A 113 -8.48 -9.74 -10.61
CA LEU A 113 -9.75 -9.75 -9.92
C LEU A 113 -10.76 -10.64 -10.67
N GLY A 114 -11.20 -11.73 -10.01
CA GLY A 114 -12.14 -12.69 -10.58
C GLY A 114 -11.59 -13.50 -11.77
N GLY A 115 -10.28 -13.46 -12.01
CA GLY A 115 -9.64 -14.14 -13.13
C GLY A 115 -8.58 -15.15 -12.69
N PRO A 116 -8.02 -15.93 -13.65
CA PRO A 116 -6.90 -16.80 -13.39
C PRO A 116 -5.62 -16.01 -13.06
N GLU A 117 -4.59 -16.71 -12.62
CA GLU A 117 -3.24 -16.16 -12.49
C GLU A 117 -2.75 -15.68 -13.87
N PRO A 118 -2.18 -14.47 -13.98
CA PRO A 118 -1.78 -13.94 -15.27
C PRO A 118 -0.46 -14.55 -15.73
N GLU A 119 -0.34 -14.75 -17.05
CA GLU A 119 0.92 -15.20 -17.67
C GLU A 119 2.06 -14.20 -17.43
N PRO A 120 3.32 -14.65 -17.31
CA PRO A 120 4.47 -13.79 -17.04
C PRO A 120 4.67 -12.66 -18.05
N GLU A 121 4.36 -12.89 -19.32
CA GLU A 121 4.51 -11.91 -20.41
C GLU A 121 3.33 -10.92 -20.49
N ARG A 122 2.29 -11.12 -19.68
CA ARG A 122 1.11 -10.26 -19.70
C ARG A 122 1.49 -8.84 -19.28
N GLU A 123 1.19 -7.87 -20.13
CA GLU A 123 1.47 -6.47 -19.85
C GLU A 123 0.52 -5.89 -18.79
N ILE A 124 1.09 -5.09 -17.89
CA ILE A 124 0.44 -4.28 -16.86
C ILE A 124 0.71 -2.81 -17.18
N LEU A 125 -0.35 -2.05 -17.43
CA LEU A 125 -0.33 -0.60 -17.45
C LEU A 125 -0.29 -0.09 -16.00
N THR A 126 0.89 0.23 -15.50
CA THR A 126 1.13 0.60 -14.09
C THR A 126 0.46 1.93 -13.71
N ARG A 127 0.28 2.83 -14.70
CA ARG A 127 -0.18 4.22 -14.49
C ARG A 127 0.71 5.02 -13.53
N ASP A 128 1.95 4.57 -13.35
CA ASP A 128 2.90 5.13 -12.38
C ASP A 128 2.30 5.19 -10.96
N PHE A 129 1.36 4.28 -10.66
CA PHE A 129 0.62 4.21 -9.40
C PHE A 129 0.32 2.75 -9.04
N VAL A 130 1.14 2.19 -8.17
CA VAL A 130 1.08 0.77 -7.78
C VAL A 130 0.96 0.64 -6.27
N ARG A 131 -0.18 0.15 -5.80
CA ARG A 131 -0.49 -0.06 -4.38
C ARG A 131 -0.79 -1.53 -4.09
N PRO A 132 0.23 -2.39 -3.94
CA PRO A 132 0.02 -3.78 -3.60
C PRO A 132 -0.41 -3.93 -2.14
N GLN A 133 -1.05 -5.05 -1.80
CA GLN A 133 -1.54 -5.33 -0.45
C GLN A 133 -0.87 -6.56 0.13
N TRP A 134 -0.53 -6.52 1.42
CA TRP A 134 -0.15 -7.72 2.16
C TRP A 134 -1.36 -8.65 2.32
N MET A 135 -1.26 -9.85 1.74
CA MET A 135 -2.29 -10.87 1.78
C MET A 135 -1.62 -12.23 1.95
N ASP A 136 -1.98 -12.97 3.00
CA ASP A 136 -1.49 -14.33 3.26
C ASP A 136 0.05 -14.45 3.20
N GLY A 137 0.77 -13.46 3.73
CA GLY A 137 2.24 -13.44 3.75
C GLY A 137 2.92 -12.93 2.48
N ALA A 138 2.16 -12.62 1.42
CA ALA A 138 2.68 -12.16 0.13
C ALA A 138 2.27 -10.71 -0.16
N LEU A 139 3.20 -9.91 -0.68
CA LEU A 139 2.88 -8.58 -1.17
C LEU A 139 2.26 -8.73 -2.56
N THR A 140 0.94 -8.57 -2.62
CA THR A 140 0.13 -8.95 -3.78
C THR A 140 -0.41 -7.72 -4.50
N LEU A 141 -0.09 -7.58 -5.78
CA LEU A 141 -0.71 -6.58 -6.63
C LEU A 141 -2.03 -7.11 -7.21
N MET A 142 -3.13 -6.49 -6.79
CA MET A 142 -4.45 -6.74 -7.38
C MET A 142 -4.58 -5.95 -8.69
N THR A 143 -4.97 -6.65 -9.76
CA THR A 143 -5.13 -6.08 -11.09
C THR A 143 -6.52 -6.38 -11.66
N SER A 144 -6.92 -5.59 -12.65
CA SER A 144 -8.12 -5.83 -13.45
C SER A 144 -7.80 -5.73 -14.95
N PRO A 145 -8.63 -6.32 -15.83
CA PRO A 145 -8.48 -6.16 -17.27
C PRO A 145 -8.48 -4.69 -17.69
N ALA A 146 -7.58 -4.36 -18.62
CA ALA A 146 -7.39 -3.03 -19.18
C ALA A 146 -7.40 -3.07 -20.72
N PRO A 147 -7.59 -1.91 -21.39
CA PRO A 147 -7.65 -1.85 -22.85
C PRO A 147 -6.44 -2.47 -23.55
N ARG A 148 -6.68 -2.99 -24.76
CA ARG A 148 -5.70 -3.71 -25.60
C ARG A 148 -5.24 -5.05 -25.01
N GLY A 149 -6.10 -5.69 -24.23
CA GLY A 149 -5.76 -6.94 -23.57
C GLY A 149 -4.56 -6.74 -22.65
N ARG A 150 -4.58 -5.73 -21.81
CA ARG A 150 -3.58 -5.53 -20.76
C ARG A 150 -4.23 -5.76 -19.40
N LEU A 151 -3.43 -5.72 -18.35
CA LEU A 151 -3.88 -5.56 -16.99
C LEU A 151 -3.55 -4.15 -16.52
N ALA A 152 -4.14 -3.74 -15.40
CA ALA A 152 -3.72 -2.57 -14.69
C ALA A 152 -4.02 -2.72 -13.19
N PRO A 153 -3.30 -2.00 -12.30
CA PRO A 153 -3.64 -1.97 -10.88
C PRO A 153 -5.12 -1.67 -10.66
N PHE A 154 -5.72 -2.35 -9.68
CA PHE A 154 -7.12 -2.16 -9.31
C PHE A 154 -7.36 -0.75 -8.75
N GLU A 155 -6.39 -0.21 -8.02
CA GLU A 155 -6.47 1.13 -7.46
C GLU A 155 -6.11 2.21 -8.50
N PHE A 156 -6.70 3.39 -8.32
CA PHE A 156 -6.49 4.55 -9.17
C PHE A 156 -5.97 5.71 -8.31
N PRO A 157 -5.06 6.55 -8.83
CA PRO A 157 -4.46 7.65 -8.07
C PRO A 157 -5.49 8.73 -7.67
N ASN A 158 -6.54 8.91 -8.48
CA ASN A 158 -7.65 9.81 -8.20
C ASN A 158 -8.95 9.06 -8.50
N PRO A 159 -9.45 8.23 -7.58
CA PRO A 159 -10.72 7.57 -7.80
C PRO A 159 -11.79 8.65 -7.89
N THR A 160 -12.56 8.68 -8.98
CA THR A 160 -13.78 9.46 -9.03
C THR A 160 -14.65 9.00 -7.85
N PRO A 161 -15.20 9.90 -7.03
CA PRO A 161 -16.09 9.49 -5.94
C PRO A 161 -17.18 8.58 -6.52
N CYS A 162 -17.25 7.35 -6.04
CA CYS A 162 -18.35 6.48 -6.39
C CYS A 162 -19.63 7.14 -5.87
N CYS A 163 -20.58 7.43 -6.76
CA CYS A 163 -21.88 7.97 -6.41
C CYS A 163 -22.57 7.03 -5.40
N GLY A 164 -22.50 7.37 -4.12
CA GLY A 164 -22.99 6.52 -3.04
C GLY A 164 -22.63 7.10 -1.67
N GLY A 165 -23.22 8.26 -1.33
CA GLY A 165 -22.98 8.89 -0.04
C GLY A 165 -23.75 10.21 0.11
N ALA A 166 -25.07 10.17 -0.07
CA ALA A 166 -25.95 11.15 0.54
C ALA A 166 -26.61 10.46 1.73
N HIS A 167 -26.16 10.80 2.94
CA HIS A 167 -26.88 10.58 4.18
C HIS A 167 -26.87 11.88 4.96
#